data_AF-A0A2J8VYN5-F1
#
_entry.id   AF-A0A2J8VYN5-F1
#
_cell.length_a   1.000
_cell.length_b   1.000
_cell.length_c   1.000
_cell.angle_alpha   90.00
_cell.angle_beta   90.00
_cell.angle_gamma   90.00
#
_symmetry.space_group_name_H-M   'P 1'
#
loop_
_entity.id
_entity.type
_entity.pdbx_description
1 polymer ?
#
loop_
_entity_poly.entity_id
_entity_poly.type
_entity_poly.pdbx_seq_one_letter_code
_entity_poly.pdbx_strand_id
1 'polypeptide(L)'
;MLVAKLIQCIVFGPLRVSERQHLKDKFWNFIFYKFIFIFGVLNVQTVEEVVMWCLWFAGLVFLHLMVQLCKDRFEYLSFSPTTPMSSHGRVLSLLVAMLLSCCGLAAVCCITGYTHGMHTLAFMAAESLLVTVRTAHVILRYVIHLWDLNHEGTWEGKGTYVYYTDFVMELTLLSLDLMHHIHMLLFGNIWLSMASLVIFMQLRYLFHEVQRRIRRHKNYLRVVGNMEA
;
A
#
# COMPACT_ATOMS: atom_id res chain seq x y z
N MET A 1 -17.17 -2.06 10.19
CA MET A 1 -17.34 -0.59 10.13
C MET A 1 -17.23 0.11 11.49
N LEU A 2 -17.79 -0.44 12.58
CA LEU A 2 -17.73 0.20 13.91
C LEU A 2 -16.30 0.37 14.44
N VAL A 3 -15.45 -0.65 14.31
CA VAL A 3 -14.03 -0.59 14.70
C VAL A 3 -13.28 0.50 13.94
N ALA A 4 -13.50 0.62 12.62
CA ALA A 4 -12.91 1.67 11.80
C ALA A 4 -13.33 3.08 12.28
N LYS A 5 -14.63 3.27 12.57
CA LYS A 5 -15.18 4.53 13.10
C LYS A 5 -14.66 4.85 14.49
N LEU A 6 -14.43 3.84 15.32
CA LEU A 6 -13.91 3.99 16.68
C LEU A 6 -12.43 4.39 16.66
N ILE A 7 -11.60 3.67 15.89
CA ILE A 7 -10.20 4.03 15.65
C ILE A 7 -10.11 5.44 15.04
N GLN A 8 -10.98 5.72 14.07
CA GLN A 8 -11.09 7.04 13.47
C GLN A 8 -11.35 8.13 14.50
N CYS A 9 -12.35 7.94 15.36
CA CYS A 9 -12.74 8.93 16.36
C CYS A 9 -11.61 9.15 17.38
N ILE A 10 -10.98 8.07 17.85
CA ILE A 10 -9.95 8.12 18.90
C ILE A 10 -8.62 8.68 18.38
N VAL A 11 -8.17 8.25 17.19
CA VAL A 11 -6.84 8.58 16.67
C VAL A 11 -6.83 9.83 15.80
N PHE A 12 -7.86 10.03 14.98
CA PHE A 12 -7.86 11.06 13.93
C PHE A 12 -8.87 12.20 14.17
N GLY A 13 -9.89 11.98 15.02
CA GLY A 13 -10.99 12.93 15.19
C GLY A 13 -11.82 13.09 13.90
N PRO A 14 -12.33 14.29 13.58
CA PRO A 14 -13.11 14.51 12.37
C PRO A 14 -12.21 14.39 11.11
N LEU A 15 -12.61 13.52 10.17
CA LEU A 15 -11.95 13.48 8.86
C LEU A 15 -12.22 14.75 8.08
N ARG A 16 -11.17 15.20 7.40
CA ARG A 16 -11.25 16.26 6.41
C ARG A 16 -11.98 15.76 5.17
N VAL A 17 -12.58 16.68 4.44
CA VAL A 17 -13.35 16.36 3.22
C VAL A 17 -12.47 15.64 2.19
N SER A 18 -11.23 16.10 2.02
CA SER A 18 -10.25 15.50 1.10
C SER A 18 -9.92 14.05 1.47
N GLU A 19 -9.65 13.76 2.74
CA GLU A 19 -9.35 12.40 3.23
C GLU A 19 -10.55 11.47 3.05
N ARG A 20 -11.75 11.96 3.41
CA ARG A 20 -12.98 11.17 3.26
C ARG A 20 -13.24 10.81 1.80
N GLN A 21 -13.05 11.78 0.90
CA GLN A 21 -13.24 11.57 -0.52
C GLN A 21 -12.22 10.55 -1.05
N HIS A 22 -10.95 10.74 -0.73
CA HIS A 22 -9.88 9.83 -1.15
C HIS A 22 -10.09 8.39 -0.65
N LEU A 23 -10.50 8.22 0.61
CA LEU A 23 -10.86 6.91 1.17
C LEU A 23 -12.04 6.28 0.46
N LYS A 24 -13.09 7.07 0.18
CA LYS A 24 -14.28 6.59 -0.52
C LYS A 24 -13.92 6.12 -1.92
N ASP A 25 -13.16 6.91 -2.67
CA ASP A 25 -12.76 6.58 -4.03
C ASP A 25 -11.88 5.32 -4.06
N LYS A 26 -10.90 5.21 -3.16
CA LYS A 26 -10.08 3.99 -3.04
C LYS A 26 -10.89 2.76 -2.62
N PHE A 27 -11.85 2.91 -1.71
CA PHE A 27 -12.69 1.81 -1.26
C PHE A 27 -13.55 1.25 -2.40
N TRP A 28 -14.24 2.11 -3.13
CA TRP A 28 -15.07 1.70 -4.26
C TRP A 28 -14.23 1.09 -5.37
N ASN A 29 -13.07 1.69 -5.66
CA ASN A 29 -12.15 1.16 -6.65
C ASN A 29 -11.64 -0.25 -6.24
N PHE A 30 -11.27 -0.42 -4.97
CA PHE A 30 -10.84 -1.71 -4.44
C PHE A 30 -11.94 -2.77 -4.56
N ILE A 31 -13.17 -2.45 -4.14
CA ILE A 31 -14.32 -3.37 -4.25
C ILE A 31 -14.55 -3.75 -5.69
N PHE A 32 -14.56 -2.78 -6.61
CA PHE A 32 -14.80 -3.03 -8.03
C PHE A 32 -13.75 -3.98 -8.61
N TYR A 33 -12.47 -3.74 -8.35
CA TYR A 33 -11.41 -4.62 -8.83
C TYR A 33 -11.47 -6.01 -8.19
N LYS A 34 -11.68 -6.13 -6.88
CA LYS A 34 -11.74 -7.44 -6.21
C LYS A 34 -12.98 -8.25 -6.58
N PHE A 35 -14.10 -7.58 -6.89
CA PHE A 35 -15.28 -8.23 -7.43
C PHE A 35 -14.99 -8.86 -8.79
N ILE A 36 -14.44 -8.10 -9.74
CA ILE A 36 -14.03 -8.62 -11.05
C ILE A 36 -13.01 -9.76 -10.88
N PHE A 37 -12.13 -9.64 -9.90
CA PHE A 37 -11.12 -10.65 -9.62
C PHE A 37 -11.71 -11.98 -9.12
N ILE A 38 -12.63 -11.96 -8.15
CA ILE A 38 -13.24 -13.18 -7.59
C ILE A 38 -14.00 -13.96 -8.66
N PHE A 39 -14.84 -13.28 -9.44
CA PHE A 39 -15.67 -13.95 -10.45
C PHE A 39 -14.90 -14.21 -11.75
N GLY A 40 -14.03 -13.27 -12.13
CA GLY A 40 -13.32 -13.32 -13.39
C GLY A 40 -12.07 -14.18 -13.35
N VAL A 41 -11.24 -14.04 -12.32
CA VAL A 41 -9.91 -14.68 -12.25
C VAL A 41 -9.93 -15.96 -11.42
N LEU A 42 -10.43 -15.86 -10.18
CA LEU A 42 -10.52 -17.03 -9.29
C LEU A 42 -11.64 -17.99 -9.71
N ASN A 43 -12.62 -17.52 -10.50
CA ASN A 43 -13.77 -18.29 -10.99
C ASN A 43 -14.42 -19.12 -9.87
N VAL A 44 -14.65 -18.47 -8.72
CA VAL A 44 -15.18 -19.14 -7.53
C VAL A 44 -16.64 -19.50 -7.76
N GLN A 45 -16.96 -20.79 -7.67
CA GLN A 45 -18.31 -21.31 -7.93
C GLN A 45 -19.05 -21.66 -6.64
N THR A 46 -18.34 -21.88 -5.53
CA THR A 46 -18.92 -22.28 -4.26
C THR A 46 -19.12 -21.09 -3.32
N VAL A 47 -20.22 -21.08 -2.57
CA VAL A 47 -20.53 -19.99 -1.63
C VAL A 47 -19.50 -19.91 -0.50
N GLU A 48 -18.99 -21.06 -0.04
CA GLU A 48 -18.01 -21.13 1.04
C GLU A 48 -16.69 -20.44 0.68
N GLU A 49 -16.17 -20.70 -0.52
CA GLU A 49 -14.97 -20.02 -1.03
C GLU A 49 -15.20 -18.52 -1.22
N VAL A 50 -16.39 -18.11 -1.73
CA VAL A 50 -16.73 -16.68 -1.86
C VAL A 50 -16.70 -16.00 -0.50
N VAL A 51 -17.26 -16.63 0.54
CA VAL A 51 -17.26 -16.07 1.90
C VAL A 51 -15.84 -15.97 2.46
N MET A 52 -14.99 -17.00 2.26
CA MET A 52 -13.59 -16.97 2.67
C MET A 52 -12.83 -15.81 2.00
N TRP A 53 -12.95 -15.65 0.68
CA TRP A 53 -12.31 -14.56 -0.06
C TRP A 53 -12.85 -13.19 0.36
N CYS A 54 -14.16 -13.07 0.61
CA CYS A 54 -14.76 -11.85 1.14
C CYS A 54 -14.15 -11.46 2.48
N LEU A 55 -13.97 -12.41 3.40
CA LEU A 55 -13.34 -12.15 4.71
C LEU A 55 -11.88 -11.72 4.55
N TRP A 56 -11.12 -12.40 3.69
CA TRP A 56 -9.73 -12.06 3.39
C TRP A 56 -9.60 -10.63 2.84
N PHE A 57 -10.37 -10.30 1.79
CA PHE A 57 -10.35 -8.96 1.19
C PHE A 57 -10.91 -7.88 2.12
N ALA A 58 -11.84 -8.21 3.01
CA ALA A 58 -12.34 -7.28 4.03
C ALA A 58 -11.22 -6.88 5.02
N GLY A 59 -10.37 -7.82 5.42
CA GLY A 59 -9.18 -7.54 6.23
C GLY A 59 -8.18 -6.65 5.47
N LEU A 60 -7.86 -7.01 4.23
CA LEU A 60 -6.92 -6.25 3.40
C LEU A 60 -7.40 -4.82 3.10
N VAL A 61 -8.66 -4.63 2.73
CA VAL A 61 -9.19 -3.28 2.43
C VAL A 61 -9.19 -2.41 3.68
N PHE A 62 -9.52 -2.97 4.84
CA PHE A 62 -9.49 -2.25 6.10
C PHE A 62 -8.08 -1.72 6.40
N LEU A 63 -7.07 -2.58 6.29
CA LEU A 63 -5.68 -2.15 6.47
C LEU A 63 -5.26 -1.15 5.39
N HIS A 64 -5.56 -1.39 4.12
CA HIS A 64 -5.19 -0.46 3.07
C HIS A 64 -5.75 0.95 3.27
N LEU A 65 -7.03 1.05 3.67
CA LEU A 65 -7.66 2.34 3.94
C LEU A 65 -7.07 3.02 5.17
N MET A 66 -6.77 2.27 6.24
CA MET A 66 -6.17 2.83 7.45
C MET A 66 -4.74 3.33 7.19
N VAL A 67 -3.93 2.61 6.40
CA VAL A 67 -2.58 3.06 6.01
C VAL A 67 -2.68 4.33 5.17
N GLN A 68 -3.64 4.36 4.24
CA GLN A 68 -3.88 5.54 3.42
C GLN A 68 -4.25 6.75 4.27
N LEU A 69 -5.13 6.58 5.24
CA LEU A 69 -5.51 7.66 6.15
C LEU A 69 -4.32 8.14 6.99
N CYS A 70 -3.48 7.22 7.48
CA CYS A 70 -2.24 7.57 8.18
C CYS A 70 -1.30 8.37 7.29
N LYS A 71 -1.16 7.98 6.01
CA LYS A 71 -0.34 8.70 5.02
C LYS A 71 -0.86 10.11 4.77
N ASP A 72 -2.15 10.27 4.48
CA ASP A 72 -2.76 11.59 4.21
C ASP A 72 -2.67 12.53 5.43
N ARG A 73 -2.74 11.95 6.63
CA ARG A 73 -2.55 12.67 7.90
C ARG A 73 -1.10 13.04 8.14
N PHE A 74 -0.17 12.12 7.88
CA PHE A 74 1.26 12.39 7.96
C PHE A 74 1.66 13.53 7.03
N GLU A 75 1.24 13.49 5.75
CA GLU A 75 1.55 14.55 4.80
C GLU A 75 1.07 15.91 5.31
N TYR A 76 -0.14 15.98 5.86
CA TYR A 76 -0.64 17.21 6.45
C TYR A 76 0.14 17.68 7.69
N LEU A 77 0.45 16.78 8.62
CA LEU A 77 1.23 17.11 9.81
C LEU A 77 2.63 17.60 9.43
N SER A 78 3.23 17.01 8.39
CA SER A 78 4.55 17.41 7.90
C SER A 78 4.60 18.84 7.34
N PHE A 79 3.46 19.38 6.90
CA PHE A 79 3.32 20.76 6.47
C PHE A 79 2.90 21.73 7.60
N SER A 80 2.51 21.23 8.77
CA SER A 80 2.00 22.04 9.88
C SER A 80 2.97 22.05 11.06
N PRO A 81 3.85 23.07 11.16
CA PRO A 81 4.95 23.12 12.14
C PRO A 81 4.49 23.34 13.60
N THR A 82 3.21 23.59 13.84
CA THR A 82 2.67 23.91 15.18
C THR A 82 1.96 22.73 15.86
N THR A 83 2.07 21.52 15.31
CA THR A 83 1.34 20.37 15.82
C THR A 83 2.03 19.71 17.03
N PRO A 84 1.30 19.34 18.09
CA PRO A 84 1.90 18.78 19.30
C PRO A 84 2.42 17.36 19.06
N MET A 85 3.57 17.01 19.65
CA MET A 85 4.21 15.68 19.54
C MET A 85 3.30 14.51 19.95
N SER A 86 2.31 14.75 20.83
CA SER A 86 1.29 13.76 21.21
C SER A 86 0.49 13.24 20.00
N SER A 87 0.16 14.13 19.05
CA SER A 87 -0.54 13.75 17.82
C SER A 87 0.31 12.86 16.94
N HIS A 88 1.63 13.12 16.88
CA HIS A 88 2.56 12.28 16.15
C HIS A 88 2.67 10.88 16.76
N GLY A 89 2.77 10.80 18.10
CA GLY A 89 2.78 9.53 18.83
C GLY A 89 1.52 8.69 18.58
N ARG A 90 0.33 9.31 18.52
CA ARG A 90 -0.93 8.59 18.21
C ARG A 90 -0.92 7.97 16.82
N VAL A 91 -0.54 8.73 15.79
CA VAL A 91 -0.47 8.22 14.41
C VAL A 91 0.60 7.12 14.28
N LEU A 92 1.76 7.30 14.92
CA LEU A 92 2.82 6.29 14.91
C LEU A 92 2.38 5.01 15.62
N SER A 93 1.72 5.11 16.77
CA SER A 93 1.20 3.96 17.51
C SER A 93 0.20 3.15 16.66
N LEU A 94 -0.67 3.85 15.91
CA LEU A 94 -1.59 3.20 14.97
C LEU A 94 -0.83 2.51 13.84
N LEU A 95 0.15 3.16 13.21
CA LEU A 95 0.97 2.56 12.15
C LEU A 95 1.69 1.29 12.63
N VAL A 96 2.22 1.27 13.86
CA VAL A 96 2.84 0.08 14.45
C VAL A 96 1.82 -1.02 14.69
N ALA A 97 0.64 -0.70 15.25
CA ALA A 97 -0.44 -1.67 15.41
C ALA A 97 -0.89 -2.26 14.07
N MET A 98 -0.91 -1.44 13.02
CA MET A 98 -1.19 -1.89 11.66
C MET A 98 -0.11 -2.82 11.12
N LEU A 99 1.18 -2.52 11.34
CA LEU A 99 2.27 -3.39 10.94
C LEU A 99 2.15 -4.77 11.63
N LEU A 100 1.85 -4.79 12.93
CA LEU A 100 1.59 -6.03 13.67
C LEU A 100 0.40 -6.81 13.09
N SER A 101 -0.68 -6.12 12.72
CA SER A 101 -1.82 -6.77 12.06
C SER A 101 -1.48 -7.33 10.67
N CYS A 102 -0.56 -6.69 9.93
CA CYS A 102 -0.04 -7.22 8.67
C CYS A 102 0.76 -8.50 8.90
N CYS A 103 1.61 -8.55 9.94
CA CYS A 103 2.30 -9.76 10.34
C CYS A 103 1.32 -10.88 10.73
N GLY A 104 0.24 -10.54 11.44
CA GLY A 104 -0.85 -11.47 11.76
C GLY A 104 -1.52 -12.04 10.50
N LEU A 105 -1.83 -11.20 9.51
CA LEU A 105 -2.36 -11.65 8.21
C LEU A 105 -1.37 -12.52 7.45
N ALA A 106 -0.07 -12.21 7.49
CA ALA A 106 0.97 -13.04 6.88
C ALA A 106 1.06 -14.42 7.55
N ALA A 107 0.90 -14.50 8.87
CA ALA A 107 0.84 -15.76 9.59
C ALA A 107 -0.40 -16.58 9.20
N VAL A 108 -1.58 -15.93 9.14
CA VAL A 108 -2.81 -16.56 8.65
C VAL A 108 -2.62 -17.07 7.23
N CYS A 109 -2.02 -16.26 6.35
CA CYS A 109 -1.67 -16.66 4.98
C CYS A 109 -0.81 -17.92 4.93
N CYS A 110 0.20 -18.04 5.79
CA CYS A 110 1.06 -19.23 5.81
C CYS A 110 0.27 -20.48 6.24
N ILE A 111 -0.61 -20.34 7.23
CA ILE A 111 -1.41 -21.46 7.76
C ILE A 111 -2.47 -21.90 6.75
N THR A 112 -3.27 -20.96 6.23
CA THR A 112 -4.39 -21.28 5.33
C THR A 112 -3.92 -21.50 3.89
N GLY A 113 -2.91 -20.77 3.44
CA GLY A 113 -2.41 -20.90 2.06
C GLY A 113 -1.77 -22.26 1.80
N TYR A 114 -1.14 -22.86 2.82
CA TYR A 114 -0.57 -24.21 2.69
C TYR A 114 -1.64 -25.27 2.37
N THR A 115 -2.85 -25.15 2.93
CA THR A 115 -3.93 -26.12 2.73
C THR A 115 -4.63 -25.97 1.38
N HIS A 116 -4.67 -24.76 0.80
CA HIS A 116 -5.35 -24.46 -0.47
C HIS A 116 -4.43 -24.48 -1.70
N GLY A 117 -3.16 -24.88 -1.53
CA GLY A 117 -2.19 -25.06 -2.61
C GLY A 117 -1.28 -23.85 -2.89
N MET A 118 -0.19 -24.11 -3.62
CA MET A 118 0.91 -23.15 -3.82
C MET A 118 0.49 -21.86 -4.53
N HIS A 119 -0.42 -21.94 -5.51
CA HIS A 119 -0.92 -20.76 -6.23
C HIS A 119 -1.70 -19.81 -5.31
N THR A 120 -2.61 -20.36 -4.50
CA THR A 120 -3.40 -19.59 -3.53
C THR A 120 -2.50 -18.98 -2.46
N LEU A 121 -1.51 -19.73 -1.96
CA LEU A 121 -0.51 -19.22 -1.04
C LEU A 121 0.27 -18.05 -1.64
N ALA A 122 0.81 -18.18 -2.87
CA ALA A 122 1.57 -17.13 -3.53
C ALA A 122 0.72 -15.87 -3.76
N PHE A 123 -0.55 -16.03 -4.12
CA PHE A 123 -1.50 -14.93 -4.26
C PHE A 123 -1.72 -14.19 -2.93
N MET A 124 -2.07 -14.92 -1.87
CA MET A 124 -2.31 -14.33 -0.54
C MET A 124 -1.05 -13.70 0.05
N ALA A 125 0.12 -14.31 -0.19
CA ALA A 125 1.42 -13.80 0.25
C ALA A 125 1.76 -12.49 -0.46
N ALA A 126 1.54 -12.39 -1.76
CA ALA A 126 1.79 -11.16 -2.50
C ALA A 126 0.88 -10.00 -2.05
N GLU A 127 -0.42 -10.25 -1.84
CA GLU A 127 -1.35 -9.22 -1.34
C GLU A 127 -0.99 -8.75 0.09
N SER A 128 -0.62 -9.67 0.98
CA SER A 128 -0.19 -9.33 2.34
C SER A 128 1.16 -8.59 2.35
N LEU A 129 2.10 -8.99 1.49
CA LEU A 129 3.38 -8.28 1.32
C LEU A 129 3.17 -6.86 0.76
N LEU A 130 2.27 -6.67 -0.21
CA LEU A 130 1.94 -5.34 -0.75
C LEU A 130 1.45 -4.37 0.34
N VAL A 131 0.55 -4.82 1.23
CA VAL A 131 0.10 -4.01 2.38
C VAL A 131 1.24 -3.75 3.35
N THR A 132 2.06 -4.77 3.63
CA THR A 132 3.19 -4.68 4.58
C THR A 132 4.22 -3.66 4.11
N VAL A 133 4.68 -3.76 2.86
CA VAL A 133 5.65 -2.83 2.27
C VAL A 133 5.09 -1.41 2.22
N ARG A 134 3.79 -1.25 1.89
CA ARG A 134 3.14 0.07 1.91
C ARG A 134 3.10 0.68 3.32
N THR A 135 2.81 -0.14 4.34
CA THR A 135 2.82 0.28 5.74
C THR A 135 4.23 0.68 6.17
N ALA A 136 5.23 -0.15 5.86
CA ALA A 136 6.63 0.11 6.14
C ALA A 136 7.13 1.41 5.48
N HIS A 137 6.70 1.69 4.24
CA HIS A 137 7.05 2.94 3.54
C HIS A 137 6.56 4.17 4.31
N VAL A 138 5.31 4.16 4.77
CA VAL A 138 4.75 5.26 5.56
C VAL A 138 5.49 5.41 6.89
N ILE A 139 5.81 4.29 7.57
CA ILE A 139 6.58 4.31 8.83
C ILE A 139 7.97 4.90 8.62
N LEU A 140 8.72 4.46 7.60
CA LEU A 140 10.06 4.97 7.31
C LEU A 140 10.05 6.48 7.05
N ARG A 141 9.10 6.96 6.23
CA ARG A 141 8.87 8.39 5.99
C ARG A 141 8.57 9.15 7.28
N TYR A 142 7.76 8.55 8.15
CA TYR A 142 7.40 9.13 9.44
C TYR A 142 8.61 9.23 10.38
N VAL A 143 9.42 8.18 10.47
CA VAL A 143 10.63 8.13 11.30
C VAL A 143 11.63 9.19 10.84
N ILE A 144 11.87 9.32 9.54
CA ILE A 144 12.75 10.36 8.97
C ILE A 144 12.25 11.76 9.34
N HIS A 145 10.95 11.99 9.25
CA HIS A 145 10.37 13.28 9.61
C HIS A 145 10.46 13.58 11.12
N LEU A 146 10.20 12.59 11.97
CA LEU A 146 10.28 12.76 13.42
C LEU A 146 11.74 12.99 13.88
N TRP A 147 12.69 12.31 13.23
CA TRP A 147 14.11 12.54 13.45
C TRP A 147 14.52 13.97 13.14
N ASP A 148 14.04 14.52 12.01
CA ASP A 148 14.26 15.90 11.62
C ASP A 148 13.69 16.90 12.64
N LEU A 149 12.48 16.66 13.15
CA LEU A 149 11.87 17.52 14.17
C LEU A 149 12.65 17.53 15.50
N ASN A 150 13.37 16.44 15.81
CA ASN A 150 14.13 16.30 17.04
C ASN A 150 15.63 16.64 16.87
N HIS A 151 16.07 16.95 15.64
CA HIS A 151 17.45 17.29 15.38
C HIS A 151 17.68 18.79 15.63
N GLU A 152 18.67 19.12 16.46
CA GLU A 152 19.06 20.51 16.69
C GLU A 152 19.87 21.03 15.49
N GLY A 153 19.21 21.75 14.59
CA GLY A 153 19.81 22.35 13.39
C GLY A 153 19.13 21.95 12.09
N THR A 154 19.56 22.52 10.96
CA THR A 154 19.03 22.17 9.63
C THR A 154 19.68 20.90 9.12
N TRP A 155 18.90 19.82 8.94
CA TRP A 155 19.41 18.58 8.38
C TRP A 155 19.62 18.68 6.86
N GLU A 156 20.83 19.07 6.45
CA GLU A 156 21.19 19.31 5.04
C GLU A 156 20.97 18.09 4.12
N GLY A 157 21.11 16.87 4.66
CA GLY A 157 20.95 15.61 3.91
C GLY A 157 19.52 15.08 3.83
N LYS A 158 18.54 15.67 4.52
CA LYS A 158 17.16 15.15 4.64
C LYS A 158 16.53 14.84 3.29
N GLY A 159 16.62 15.78 2.35
CA GLY A 159 16.00 15.67 1.02
C GLY A 159 16.49 14.42 0.28
N THR A 160 17.78 14.12 0.39
CA THR A 160 18.42 12.96 -0.23
C THR A 160 17.94 11.65 0.38
N TYR A 161 17.90 11.53 1.72
CA TYR A 161 17.38 10.33 2.40
C TYR A 161 15.91 10.07 2.07
N VAL A 162 15.10 11.13 2.11
CA VAL A 162 13.68 11.05 1.77
C VAL A 162 13.49 10.61 0.31
N TYR A 163 14.29 11.15 -0.61
CA TYR A 163 14.24 10.79 -2.02
C TYR A 163 14.58 9.31 -2.26
N TYR A 164 15.70 8.82 -1.70
CA TYR A 164 16.12 7.43 -1.92
C TYR A 164 15.15 6.44 -1.29
N THR A 165 14.65 6.72 -0.08
CA THR A 165 13.65 5.87 0.57
C THR A 165 12.34 5.82 -0.21
N ASP A 166 11.84 6.96 -0.69
CA ASP A 166 10.66 6.99 -1.56
C ASP A 166 10.91 6.21 -2.86
N PHE A 167 12.05 6.42 -3.51
CA PHE A 167 12.37 5.77 -4.76
C PHE A 167 12.45 4.24 -4.62
N VAL A 168 13.18 3.74 -3.62
CA VAL A 168 13.35 2.30 -3.37
C VAL A 168 12.02 1.66 -2.99
N MET A 169 11.26 2.27 -2.08
CA MET A 169 9.98 1.69 -1.63
C MET A 169 8.92 1.71 -2.73
N GLU A 170 8.82 2.78 -3.51
CA GLU A 170 7.90 2.83 -4.65
C GLU A 170 8.29 1.84 -5.74
N LEU A 171 9.57 1.71 -6.06
CA LEU A 171 10.03 0.72 -7.03
C LEU A 171 9.73 -0.71 -6.55
N THR A 172 9.96 -0.98 -5.27
CA THR A 172 9.63 -2.27 -4.64
C THR A 172 8.14 -2.57 -4.74
N LEU A 173 7.28 -1.61 -4.37
CA LEU A 173 5.83 -1.75 -4.48
C LEU A 173 5.37 -2.02 -5.92
N LEU A 174 5.88 -1.24 -6.89
CA LEU A 174 5.54 -1.41 -8.31
C LEU A 174 6.02 -2.78 -8.83
N SER A 175 7.22 -3.22 -8.43
CA SER A 175 7.77 -4.51 -8.84
C SER A 175 6.97 -5.68 -8.27
N LEU A 176 6.56 -5.61 -7.00
CA LEU A 176 5.71 -6.60 -6.35
C LEU A 176 4.33 -6.67 -7.01
N ASP A 177 3.72 -5.51 -7.29
CA ASP A 177 2.42 -5.45 -7.94
C ASP A 177 2.48 -6.00 -9.37
N LEU A 178 3.53 -5.66 -10.12
CA LEU A 178 3.77 -6.19 -11.46
C LEU A 178 3.94 -7.71 -11.43
N MET A 179 4.81 -8.22 -10.55
CA MET A 179 5.06 -9.66 -10.40
C MET A 179 3.78 -10.40 -10.01
N HIS A 180 2.98 -9.82 -9.11
CA HIS A 180 1.69 -10.37 -8.71
C HIS A 180 0.70 -10.49 -9.87
N HIS A 181 0.55 -9.44 -10.67
CA HIS A 181 -0.32 -9.45 -11.85
C HIS A 181 0.17 -10.41 -12.94
N ILE A 182 1.48 -10.53 -13.15
CA ILE A 182 2.07 -11.51 -14.07
C ILE A 182 1.79 -12.93 -13.58
N HIS A 183 2.01 -13.20 -12.29
CA HIS A 183 1.69 -14.50 -11.69
C HIS A 183 0.21 -14.84 -11.91
N MET A 184 -0.70 -13.92 -11.62
CA MET A 184 -2.14 -14.15 -11.86
C MET A 184 -2.49 -14.36 -13.33
N LEU A 185 -1.76 -13.74 -14.27
CA LEU A 185 -1.96 -13.95 -15.70
C LEU A 185 -1.46 -15.32 -16.16
N LEU A 186 -0.32 -15.79 -15.64
CA LEU A 186 0.29 -17.05 -16.04
C LEU A 186 -0.44 -18.27 -15.48
N PHE A 187 -0.94 -18.16 -14.25
CA PHE A 187 -1.63 -19.26 -13.55
C PHE A 187 -3.16 -19.14 -13.58
N GLY A 188 -3.70 -17.98 -13.95
CA GLY A 188 -5.11 -17.85 -14.29
C GLY A 188 -5.41 -18.63 -15.56
N ASN A 189 -6.36 -19.57 -15.50
CA ASN A 189 -6.73 -20.47 -16.60
C ASN A 189 -7.49 -19.78 -17.76
N ILE A 190 -7.11 -18.54 -18.09
CA ILE A 190 -7.91 -17.61 -18.85
C ILE A 190 -7.12 -17.15 -20.07
N TRP A 191 -7.26 -17.91 -21.14
CA TRP A 191 -7.11 -17.36 -22.47
C TRP A 191 -8.29 -16.40 -22.72
N LEU A 192 -8.04 -15.08 -22.67
CA LEU A 192 -8.90 -14.01 -23.22
C LEU A 192 -10.32 -13.80 -22.59
N SER A 193 -10.46 -13.71 -21.26
CA SER A 193 -11.68 -13.16 -20.60
C SER A 193 -11.57 -11.64 -20.37
N MET A 194 -12.68 -10.95 -20.10
CA MET A 194 -12.72 -9.55 -19.68
C MET A 194 -11.74 -9.25 -18.52
N ALA A 195 -11.55 -10.20 -17.60
CA ALA A 195 -10.57 -10.08 -16.52
C ALA A 195 -9.12 -9.99 -17.02
N SER A 196 -8.77 -10.71 -18.09
CA SER A 196 -7.43 -10.64 -18.70
C SER A 196 -7.16 -9.28 -19.34
N LEU A 197 -8.19 -8.62 -19.90
CA LEU A 197 -8.07 -7.25 -20.42
C LEU A 197 -7.80 -6.24 -19.30
N VAL A 198 -8.51 -6.37 -18.17
CA VAL A 198 -8.29 -5.52 -16.99
C VAL A 198 -6.87 -5.70 -16.45
N ILE A 199 -6.40 -6.95 -16.29
CA ILE A 199 -5.03 -7.25 -15.86
C ILE A 199 -4.02 -6.68 -16.87
N PHE A 200 -4.27 -6.81 -18.17
CA PHE A 200 -3.38 -6.26 -19.21
C PHE A 200 -3.29 -4.73 -19.16
N MET A 201 -4.41 -4.04 -18.97
CA MET A 201 -4.43 -2.58 -18.78
C MET A 201 -3.63 -2.16 -17.56
N GLN A 202 -3.78 -2.90 -16.45
CA GLN A 202 -3.04 -2.64 -15.21
C GLN A 202 -1.55 -2.93 -15.38
N LEU A 203 -1.18 -4.01 -16.06
CA LEU A 203 0.20 -4.34 -16.42
C LEU A 203 0.85 -3.22 -17.24
N ARG A 204 0.16 -2.74 -18.29
CA ARG A 204 0.64 -1.63 -19.13
C ARG A 204 0.83 -0.36 -18.32
N TYR A 205 -0.12 -0.03 -17.44
CA TYR A 205 -0.02 1.13 -16.56
C TYR A 205 1.18 1.04 -15.62
N LEU A 206 1.34 -0.09 -14.91
CA LEU A 206 2.43 -0.32 -13.97
C LEU A 206 3.79 -0.27 -14.66
N PHE A 207 3.92 -0.94 -15.80
CA PHE A 207 5.14 -0.93 -16.58
C PHE A 207 5.54 0.49 -17.02
N HIS A 208 4.56 1.27 -17.48
CA HIS A 208 4.81 2.66 -17.85
C HIS A 208 5.25 3.51 -16.65
N GLU A 209 4.66 3.30 -15.46
CA GLU A 209 5.04 4.04 -14.26
C GLU A 209 6.45 3.66 -13.76
N VAL A 210 6.83 2.38 -13.82
CA VAL A 210 8.19 1.91 -13.54
C VAL A 210 9.18 2.60 -14.48
N GLN A 211 8.93 2.54 -15.80
CA GLN A 211 9.79 3.20 -16.76
C GLN A 211 9.89 4.71 -16.53
N ARG A 212 8.76 5.37 -16.20
CA ARG A 212 8.71 6.80 -15.89
C ARG A 212 9.55 7.13 -14.66
N ARG A 213 9.49 6.30 -13.61
CA ARG A 213 10.31 6.47 -12.40
C ARG A 213 11.80 6.29 -12.69
N ILE A 214 12.19 5.26 -13.44
CA ILE A 214 13.58 5.03 -13.84
C ILE A 214 14.11 6.20 -14.70
N ARG A 215 13.31 6.69 -15.66
CA ARG A 215 13.68 7.85 -16.49
C ARG A 215 13.90 9.11 -15.66
N ARG A 216 13.02 9.39 -14.69
CA ARG A 216 13.19 10.52 -13.76
C ARG A 216 14.47 10.39 -12.94
N HIS A 217 14.80 9.20 -12.45
CA HIS A 217 16.04 8.96 -11.70
C HIS A 217 17.28 9.17 -12.56
N LYS A 218 17.31 8.64 -13.79
CA LYS A 218 18.40 8.88 -14.76
C LYS A 218 18.58 10.36 -15.07
N ASN A 219 17.47 11.10 -15.22
CA ASN A 219 17.53 12.55 -15.47
C ASN A 219 18.05 13.31 -14.24
N TYR A 220 17.65 12.92 -13.03
CA TYR A 220 18.16 13.50 -11.79
C TYR A 220 19.68 13.33 -11.68
N LEU A 221 20.19 12.11 -11.87
CA LEU A 221 21.64 11.84 -11.84
C LEU A 221 22.41 12.65 -12.89
N ARG A 222 21.84 12.80 -14.09
CA ARG A 222 22.45 13.63 -15.14
C ARG A 222 22.52 15.10 -14.76
N VAL A 223 21.46 15.65 -14.15
CA VAL A 223 21.45 17.05 -13.72
C VAL A 223 22.46 17.29 -12.59
N VAL A 224 22.52 16.39 -11.60
CA VAL A 224 23.50 16.48 -10.50
C VAL A 224 24.94 16.39 -11.05
N GLY A 225 25.21 15.42 -11.94
CA GLY A 225 26.54 15.29 -12.55
C GLY A 225 26.95 16.50 -13.42
N ASN A 226 25.98 17.24 -13.97
CA ASN A 226 26.25 18.49 -14.70
C ASN A 226 26.41 19.72 -13.78
N MET A 227 25.98 19.64 -12.51
CA MET A 227 26.15 20.71 -11.52
C MET A 227 27.48 20.59 -10.77
N GLU A 228 28.04 19.38 -10.70
CA GLU A 228 29.32 19.07 -10.04
C GLU A 228 30.53 19.15 -11.00
N ALA A 229 30.30 19.30 -12.31
CA ALA A 229 31.33 19.46 -13.36
C ALA A 229 31.52 20.93 -13.76
#